data_AF-A0A377LSY5-F1
#
_entry.id   AF-A0A377LSY5-F1
#
_cell.length_a   1.000
_cell.length_b   1.000
_cell.length_c   1.000
_cell.angle_alpha   90.00
_cell.angle_beta   90.00
_cell.angle_gamma   90.00
#
_symmetry.space_group_name_H-M   'P 1'
#
loop_
_entity.id
_entity.type
_entity.pdbx_description
1 polymer ?
#
loop_
_entity_poly.entity_id
_entity_poly.type
_entity_poly.pdbx_seq_one_letter_code
_entity_poly.pdbx_strand_id
1 'polypeptide(L)'
;MRVEVNKSSPVVWLKTWLSPNIWVRVPLTEIHQGDFSPLFRYTLAIMLLAIGGAWLFIRIQNRPLVDLEHAALQVGKGIIPPPLREYGASEVRSVTRAFNHMAAGVKQLADDRTLLMAGVSHDLRTPLTRIRLATEMMGEEDGYLAESINKDIEECNAIIEQFIDYLRTGQEMPMEMADLNAVLGEVVAAESGYEREIDTDLPGR
;
A
#
# COMPACT_ATOMS: atom_id res chain seq x y z
N MET A 1 -26.39 -22.41 67.82
CA MET A 1 -26.56 -21.09 67.19
C MET A 1 -28.03 -20.71 67.33
N ARG A 2 -28.35 -19.58 67.98
CA ARG A 2 -29.72 -19.08 68.10
C ARG A 2 -29.74 -17.70 67.47
N VAL A 3 -30.61 -17.48 66.50
CA VAL A 3 -30.74 -16.18 65.82
C VAL A 3 -31.99 -15.53 66.36
N GLU A 4 -31.86 -14.32 66.89
CA GLU A 4 -32.97 -13.54 67.41
C GLU A 4 -33.01 -12.24 66.61
N VAL A 5 -34.02 -12.11 65.75
CA VAL A 5 -34.14 -10.98 64.83
C VAL A 5 -35.00 -9.92 65.51
N ASN A 6 -34.37 -8.92 66.13
CA ASN A 6 -35.05 -7.75 66.67
C ASN A 6 -35.14 -6.64 65.60
N LYS A 7 -36.25 -5.89 65.58
CA LYS A 7 -36.64 -4.92 64.53
C LYS A 7 -35.64 -3.77 64.29
N SER A 8 -34.65 -3.57 65.15
CA SER A 8 -33.68 -2.47 65.03
C SER A 8 -32.23 -2.88 64.78
N SER A 9 -31.85 -4.16 64.96
CA SER A 9 -30.53 -4.69 64.56
C SER A 9 -30.56 -6.23 64.64
N PRO A 10 -30.26 -6.97 63.55
CA PRO A 10 -30.11 -8.43 63.64
C PRO A 10 -28.83 -8.77 64.42
N VAL A 11 -28.95 -9.56 65.49
CA VAL A 11 -27.81 -10.01 66.31
C VAL A 11 -27.68 -11.53 66.17
N VAL A 12 -26.46 -11.99 65.91
CA VAL A 12 -26.15 -13.42 65.88
C VAL A 12 -25.46 -13.81 67.17
N TRP A 13 -26.00 -14.82 67.85
CA TRP A 13 -25.41 -15.40 69.04
C TRP A 13 -24.58 -16.64 68.67
N LEU A 14 -23.25 -16.52 68.83
CA LEU A 14 -22.31 -17.61 68.62
C LEU A 14 -21.86 -18.17 69.96
N LYS A 15 -21.92 -19.50 70.09
CA LYS A 15 -21.35 -20.23 71.23
C LYS A 15 -19.97 -20.70 70.80
N THR A 16 -18.92 -20.24 71.47
CA THR A 16 -17.53 -20.63 71.14
C THR A 16 -17.18 -21.89 71.91
N TRP A 17 -16.34 -22.78 71.33
CA TRP A 17 -15.90 -24.00 72.04
C TRP A 17 -14.83 -23.71 73.10
N LEU A 18 -14.16 -22.55 73.03
CA LEU A 18 -13.17 -22.11 74.00
C LEU A 18 -13.78 -21.62 75.33
N SER A 19 -15.07 -21.29 75.37
CA SER A 19 -15.73 -20.80 76.58
C SER A 19 -17.20 -21.21 76.61
N PRO A 20 -17.52 -22.40 77.16
CA PRO A 20 -18.87 -22.99 77.08
C PRO A 20 -19.98 -22.15 77.74
N ASN A 21 -19.61 -21.23 78.64
CA ASN A 21 -20.51 -20.40 79.42
C ASN A 21 -20.64 -18.96 78.93
N ILE A 22 -19.91 -18.56 77.88
CA ILE A 22 -19.94 -17.17 77.39
C ILE A 22 -20.65 -17.13 76.04
N TRP A 23 -21.73 -16.34 75.98
CA TRP A 23 -22.42 -16.03 74.74
C TRP A 23 -21.80 -14.76 74.14
N VAL A 24 -21.22 -14.88 72.96
CA VAL A 24 -20.67 -13.72 72.23
C VAL A 24 -21.77 -13.16 71.35
N ARG A 25 -22.14 -11.90 71.60
CA ARG A 25 -23.04 -11.13 70.72
C ARG A 25 -22.21 -10.54 69.58
N VAL A 26 -22.54 -10.89 68.34
CA VAL A 26 -21.98 -10.23 67.16
C VAL A 26 -23.08 -9.36 66.55
N PRO A 27 -23.06 -8.03 66.79
CA PRO A 27 -23.97 -7.12 66.13
C PRO A 27 -23.65 -7.08 64.63
N LEU A 28 -24.61 -7.43 63.75
CA LEU A 28 -24.46 -7.27 62.29
C LEU A 28 -24.74 -5.82 61.86
N THR A 29 -24.42 -4.84 62.70
CA THR A 29 -25.02 -3.50 62.66
C THR A 29 -24.29 -2.46 61.80
N GLU A 30 -23.38 -2.83 60.89
CA GLU A 30 -22.61 -1.84 60.11
C GLU A 30 -22.51 -2.18 58.62
N ILE A 31 -23.60 -2.66 58.02
CA ILE A 31 -23.71 -2.66 56.57
C ILE A 31 -24.91 -1.79 56.20
N HIS A 32 -24.71 -0.47 56.16
CA HIS A 32 -25.73 0.45 55.69
C HIS A 32 -25.88 0.26 54.17
N GLN A 33 -27.10 0.26 53.64
CA GLN A 33 -27.34 0.16 52.18
C GLN A 33 -26.62 1.27 51.38
N GLY A 34 -26.25 2.38 52.03
CA GLY A 34 -25.47 3.48 51.44
C GLY A 34 -23.98 3.19 51.25
N ASP A 35 -23.39 2.22 51.97
CA ASP A 35 -21.96 1.91 51.93
C ASP A 35 -21.54 1.28 50.59
N PHE A 36 -22.47 0.63 49.87
CA PHE A 36 -22.22 0.03 48.56
C PHE A 36 -22.38 1.00 47.38
N SER A 37 -23.04 2.14 47.57
CA SER A 37 -23.23 3.16 46.53
C SER A 37 -21.91 3.70 45.94
N PRO A 38 -20.91 4.09 46.75
CA PRO A 38 -19.62 4.53 46.21
C PRO A 38 -18.87 3.40 45.52
N LEU A 39 -18.90 2.18 46.08
CA LEU A 39 -18.27 1.01 45.47
C LEU A 39 -18.85 0.72 44.07
N PHE A 40 -20.17 0.75 43.93
CA PHE A 40 -20.82 0.55 42.64
C PHE A 40 -20.48 1.65 41.61
N ARG A 41 -20.36 2.91 42.06
CA ARG A 41 -19.94 4.02 41.19
C ARG A 41 -18.50 3.84 40.72
N TYR A 42 -17.59 3.43 41.59
CA TYR A 42 -16.20 3.19 41.23
C TYR A 42 -16.04 1.98 40.31
N THR A 43 -16.75 0.86 40.58
CA THR A 43 -16.70 -0.30 39.68
C THR A 43 -17.27 0.03 38.30
N LEU A 44 -18.37 0.77 38.24
CA LEU A 44 -18.94 1.24 36.97
C LEU A 44 -17.99 2.19 36.23
N ALA A 45 -17.35 3.13 36.94
CA ALA A 45 -16.38 4.06 36.34
C ALA A 45 -15.14 3.33 35.79
N ILE A 46 -14.59 2.37 36.53
CA ILE A 46 -13.46 1.55 36.09
C ILE A 46 -13.86 0.70 34.87
N MET A 47 -15.06 0.11 34.89
CA MET A 47 -15.55 -0.68 33.75
C MET A 47 -15.69 0.18 32.49
N LEU A 48 -16.25 1.37 32.59
CA LEU A 48 -16.38 2.29 31.45
C LEU A 48 -15.01 2.76 30.94
N LEU A 49 -14.07 3.06 31.85
CA LEU A 49 -12.69 3.41 31.48
C LEU A 49 -11.97 2.26 30.79
N ALA A 50 -12.16 1.03 31.26
CA ALA A 50 -11.55 -0.15 30.65
C ALA A 50 -12.10 -0.39 29.23
N ILE A 51 -13.42 -0.29 29.05
CA ILE A 51 -14.06 -0.44 27.73
C ILE A 51 -13.61 0.68 26.79
N GLY A 52 -13.63 1.93 27.25
CA GLY A 52 -13.21 3.09 26.46
C GLY A 52 -11.73 3.02 26.08
N GLY A 53 -10.88 2.61 27.02
CA GLY A 53 -9.44 2.40 26.80
C GLY A 53 -9.18 1.27 25.80
N ALA A 54 -9.85 0.13 25.93
CA ALA A 54 -9.73 -0.99 25.00
C ALA A 54 -10.19 -0.60 23.58
N TRP A 55 -11.32 0.09 23.46
CA TRP A 55 -11.83 0.56 22.17
C TRP A 55 -10.85 1.54 21.50
N LEU A 56 -10.34 2.51 22.25
CA LEU A 56 -9.36 3.47 21.75
C LEU A 56 -8.06 2.77 21.30
N PHE A 57 -7.58 1.82 22.11
CA PHE A 57 -6.39 1.04 21.81
C PHE A 57 -6.54 0.26 20.50
N ILE A 58 -7.65 -0.46 20.31
CA ILE A 58 -7.95 -1.19 19.06
C ILE A 58 -7.98 -0.23 17.86
N ARG A 59 -8.61 0.94 18.03
CA ARG A 59 -8.75 1.91 16.93
C ARG A 59 -7.41 2.49 16.51
N ILE A 60 -6.53 2.79 17.46
CA ILE A 60 -5.17 3.30 17.20
C ILE A 60 -4.33 2.22 16.52
N GLN A 61 -4.48 0.96 16.93
CA GLN A 61 -3.69 -0.14 16.41
C GLN A 61 -4.10 -0.60 15.00
N ASN A 62 -5.39 -0.50 14.65
CA ASN A 62 -5.91 -0.94 13.33
C ASN A 62 -5.75 0.12 12.23
N ARG A 63 -5.77 1.42 12.57
CA ARG A 63 -5.53 2.53 11.63
C ARG A 63 -4.31 2.33 10.71
N PRO A 64 -3.10 2.04 11.22
CA PRO A 64 -1.91 1.89 10.38
C PRO A 64 -1.98 0.67 9.46
N LEU A 65 -2.73 -0.38 9.82
CA LEU A 65 -2.90 -1.56 8.97
C LEU A 65 -3.75 -1.24 7.73
N VAL A 66 -4.81 -0.46 7.92
CA VAL A 66 -5.66 0.02 6.81
C VAL A 66 -4.86 0.93 5.87
N ASP A 67 -4.07 1.85 6.43
CA ASP A 67 -3.18 2.71 5.63
C ASP A 67 -2.19 1.87 4.80
N LEU A 68 -1.64 0.81 5.38
CA LEU A 68 -0.71 -0.11 4.71
C LEU A 68 -1.37 -0.92 3.61
N GLU A 69 -2.59 -1.41 3.83
CA GLU A 69 -3.39 -2.09 2.80
C GLU A 69 -3.64 -1.18 1.58
N HIS A 70 -4.10 0.04 1.81
CA HIS A 70 -4.33 1.01 0.74
C HIS A 70 -3.04 1.38 0.00
N ALA A 71 -1.93 1.53 0.71
CA ALA A 71 -0.63 1.81 0.09
C ALA A 71 -0.13 0.62 -0.73
N ALA A 72 -0.31 -0.62 -0.24
CA ALA A 72 0.08 -1.82 -0.96
C ALA A 72 -0.72 -1.99 -2.26
N LEU A 73 -2.03 -1.70 -2.23
CA LEU A 73 -2.88 -1.69 -3.43
C LEU A 73 -2.44 -0.62 -4.45
N GLN A 74 -1.95 0.53 -3.99
CA GLN A 74 -1.40 1.57 -4.87
C GLN A 74 -0.10 1.11 -5.53
N VAL A 75 0.85 0.56 -4.75
CA VAL A 75 2.09 0.00 -5.29
C VAL A 75 1.80 -1.11 -6.30
N GLY A 76 0.81 -1.96 -6.03
CA GLY A 76 0.35 -3.00 -6.96
C GLY A 76 -0.22 -2.46 -8.28
N LYS A 77 -0.63 -1.19 -8.32
CA LYS A 77 -1.08 -0.49 -9.54
C LYS A 77 0.04 0.32 -10.22
N GLY A 78 1.28 0.22 -9.72
CA GLY A 78 2.41 1.01 -10.21
C GLY A 78 2.53 2.41 -9.61
N ILE A 79 1.60 2.81 -8.73
CA ILE A 79 1.63 4.13 -8.07
C ILE A 79 2.52 4.00 -6.84
N ILE A 80 3.59 4.78 -6.76
CA ILE A 80 4.47 4.80 -5.57
C ILE A 80 3.92 5.84 -4.57
N PRO A 81 3.29 5.43 -3.45
CA PRO A 81 2.80 6.36 -2.45
C PRO A 81 3.96 6.98 -1.64
N PRO A 82 3.73 8.13 -0.97
CA PRO A 82 4.69 8.66 -0.02
C PRO A 82 4.90 7.70 1.17
N PRO A 83 6.05 7.77 1.87
CA PRO A 83 6.33 6.90 3.00
C PRO A 83 5.24 6.97 4.07
N LEU A 84 4.77 5.79 4.50
CA LEU A 84 3.80 5.69 5.58
C LEU A 84 4.44 6.07 6.91
N ARG A 85 3.66 6.71 7.78
CA ARG A 85 4.11 7.05 9.14
C ARG A 85 4.26 5.78 9.98
N GLU A 86 5.37 5.63 10.67
CA GLU A 86 5.61 4.50 11.58
C GLU A 86 4.99 4.76 12.97
N TYR A 87 3.75 4.29 13.20
CA TYR A 87 3.07 4.40 14.50
C TYR A 87 2.34 3.11 14.91
N GLY A 88 1.96 3.00 16.18
CA GLY A 88 1.36 1.79 16.77
C GLY A 88 2.38 0.89 17.48
N ALA A 89 1.99 -0.36 17.75
CA ALA A 89 2.88 -1.35 18.38
C ALA A 89 4.20 -1.57 17.60
N SER A 90 5.20 -2.13 18.27
CA SER A 90 6.52 -2.43 17.71
C SER A 90 6.45 -3.21 16.41
N GLU A 91 5.58 -4.21 16.34
CA GLU A 91 5.42 -5.12 15.21
C GLU A 91 4.88 -4.37 14.00
N VAL A 92 3.84 -3.55 14.20
CA VAL A 92 3.24 -2.74 13.13
C VAL A 92 4.22 -1.71 12.59
N ARG A 93 4.98 -1.05 13.48
CA ARG A 93 6.04 -0.13 13.06
C ARG A 93 7.11 -0.84 12.24
N SER A 94 7.53 -2.04 12.65
CA SER A 94 8.52 -2.83 11.92
C SER A 94 8.03 -3.22 10.53
N VAL A 95 6.77 -3.66 10.40
CA VAL A 95 6.17 -4.00 9.10
C VAL A 95 6.04 -2.76 8.23
N THR A 96 5.59 -1.64 8.79
CA THR A 96 5.48 -0.35 8.06
C THR A 96 6.84 0.09 7.53
N ARG A 97 7.90 -0.05 8.33
CA ARG A 97 9.27 0.26 7.90
C ARG A 97 9.73 -0.66 6.76
N ALA A 98 9.49 -1.96 6.88
CA ALA A 98 9.83 -2.92 5.82
C ALA A 98 9.07 -2.61 4.52
N PHE A 99 7.79 -2.24 4.62
CA PHE A 99 6.98 -1.79 3.49
C PHE A 99 7.55 -0.52 2.85
N ASN A 100 7.90 0.50 3.64
CA ASN A 100 8.50 1.73 3.13
C ASN A 100 9.83 1.46 2.39
N HIS A 101 10.68 0.57 2.92
CA HIS A 101 11.90 0.17 2.24
C HIS A 101 11.63 -0.56 0.92
N MET A 102 10.66 -1.47 0.90
CA MET A 102 10.24 -2.17 -0.32
C MET A 102 9.72 -1.17 -1.37
N ALA A 103 8.82 -0.26 -0.99
CA ALA A 103 8.26 0.74 -1.90
C ALA A 103 9.34 1.67 -2.47
N ALA A 104 10.30 2.10 -1.64
CA ALA A 104 11.46 2.87 -2.09
C ALA A 104 12.35 2.07 -3.05
N GLY A 105 12.58 0.79 -2.77
CA GLY A 105 13.32 -0.11 -3.66
C GLY A 105 12.63 -0.30 -5.02
N VAL A 106 11.32 -0.52 -5.04
CA VAL A 106 10.53 -0.62 -6.27
C VAL A 106 10.64 0.68 -7.09
N LYS A 107 10.54 1.83 -6.44
CA LYS A 107 10.74 3.13 -7.09
C LYS A 107 12.13 3.23 -7.71
N GLN A 108 13.17 2.90 -6.95
CA GLN A 108 14.55 2.96 -7.43
C GLN A 108 14.75 2.04 -8.64
N LEU A 109 14.22 0.81 -8.63
CA LEU A 109 14.29 -0.08 -9.80
C LEU A 109 13.61 0.52 -11.04
N ALA A 110 12.48 1.19 -10.86
CA ALA A 110 11.78 1.86 -11.95
C ALA A 110 12.60 3.04 -12.51
N ASP A 111 13.20 3.85 -11.62
CA ASP A 111 14.07 4.97 -11.98
C ASP A 111 15.35 4.49 -12.68
N ASP A 112 15.99 3.44 -12.17
CA ASP A 112 17.20 2.84 -12.74
C ASP A 112 16.92 2.25 -14.13
N ARG A 113 15.76 1.60 -14.32
CA ARG A 113 15.34 1.11 -15.65
C ARG A 113 15.29 2.27 -16.64
N THR A 114 14.77 3.42 -16.24
CA THR A 114 14.71 4.63 -17.08
C THR A 114 16.11 5.16 -17.42
N LEU A 115 17.02 5.16 -16.44
CA LEU A 115 18.37 5.69 -16.63
C LEU A 115 19.20 4.79 -17.57
N LEU A 116 19.06 3.47 -17.44
CA LEU A 116 19.66 2.49 -18.35
C LEU A 116 19.12 2.63 -19.78
N MET A 117 17.86 2.99 -19.97
CA MET A 117 17.26 3.19 -21.31
C MET A 117 17.99 4.27 -22.12
N ALA A 118 18.30 5.40 -21.49
CA ALA A 118 18.96 6.51 -22.17
C ALA A 118 20.43 6.19 -22.48
N GLY A 119 21.13 5.54 -21.55
CA GLY A 119 22.54 5.20 -21.70
C GLY A 119 22.80 4.17 -22.79
N VAL A 120 22.05 3.06 -22.80
CA VAL A 120 22.29 1.95 -23.73
C VAL A 120 22.01 2.34 -25.18
N SER A 121 20.93 3.09 -25.46
CA SER A 121 20.63 3.54 -26.82
C SER A 121 21.72 4.46 -27.37
N HIS A 122 22.21 5.40 -26.56
CA HIS A 122 23.31 6.29 -26.93
C HIS A 122 24.60 5.51 -27.25
N ASP A 123 24.92 4.53 -26.42
CA ASP A 123 26.13 3.72 -26.56
C ASP A 123 26.06 2.75 -27.76
N LEU A 124 24.86 2.34 -28.19
CA LEU A 124 24.65 1.54 -29.41
C LEU A 124 24.71 2.39 -30.69
N ARG A 125 24.26 3.65 -30.66
CA ARG A 125 24.29 4.54 -31.83
C ARG A 125 25.71 4.92 -32.25
N THR A 126 26.64 4.99 -31.29
CA THR A 126 28.05 5.35 -31.53
C THR A 126 28.77 4.34 -32.44
N PRO A 127 28.81 3.02 -32.16
CA PRO A 127 29.43 2.04 -33.05
C PRO A 127 28.68 1.91 -34.38
N LEU A 128 27.34 1.99 -34.40
CA LEU A 128 26.58 1.95 -35.66
C LEU A 128 26.96 3.10 -36.60
N THR A 129 27.08 4.32 -36.06
CA THR A 129 27.56 5.48 -36.84
C THR A 129 28.97 5.27 -37.38
N ARG A 130 29.86 4.63 -36.60
CA ARG A 130 31.22 4.30 -37.06
C ARG A 130 31.22 3.26 -38.19
N ILE A 131 30.36 2.24 -38.10
CA ILE A 131 30.23 1.24 -39.16
C ILE A 131 29.70 1.90 -40.43
N ARG A 132 28.68 2.78 -40.32
CA ARG A 132 28.17 3.57 -41.45
C ARG A 132 29.26 4.46 -42.06
N LEU A 133 30.10 5.10 -41.25
CA LEU A 133 31.22 5.89 -41.79
C LEU A 133 32.25 5.00 -42.50
N ALA A 134 32.47 3.77 -42.00
CA ALA A 134 33.39 2.83 -42.62
C ALA A 134 32.86 2.27 -43.95
N THR A 135 31.54 2.06 -44.09
CA THR A 135 30.92 1.62 -45.35
C THR A 135 31.01 2.68 -46.43
N GLU A 136 30.92 3.97 -46.08
CA GLU A 136 31.15 5.10 -47.01
C GLU A 136 32.59 5.16 -47.55
N MET A 137 33.55 4.48 -46.91
CA MET A 137 34.95 4.41 -47.33
C MET A 137 35.27 3.14 -48.15
N MET A 138 34.29 2.25 -48.38
CA MET A 138 34.47 1.04 -49.18
C MET A 138 34.64 1.37 -50.67
N GLY A 139 35.39 0.54 -51.38
CA GLY A 139 35.63 0.74 -52.83
C GLY A 139 34.37 0.47 -53.66
N GLU A 140 34.29 1.04 -54.87
CA GLU A 140 33.13 0.90 -55.76
C GLU A 140 32.78 -0.57 -56.09
N GLU A 141 33.78 -1.46 -56.13
CA GLU A 141 33.58 -2.90 -56.36
C GLU A 141 32.76 -3.58 -55.25
N ASP A 142 32.78 -3.03 -54.04
CA ASP A 142 32.05 -3.54 -52.86
C ASP A 142 30.78 -2.72 -52.55
N GLY A 143 30.33 -1.85 -53.45
CA GLY A 143 29.19 -0.94 -53.21
C GLY A 143 27.90 -1.66 -52.80
N TYR A 144 27.64 -2.85 -53.35
CA TYR A 144 26.49 -3.67 -52.98
C TYR A 144 26.56 -4.19 -51.52
N LEU A 145 27.76 -4.46 -51.01
CA LEU A 145 27.97 -4.84 -49.61
C LEU A 145 27.76 -3.64 -48.69
N ALA A 146 28.31 -2.48 -49.06
CA ALA A 146 28.13 -1.23 -48.32
C ALA A 146 26.64 -0.87 -48.20
N GLU A 147 25.87 -1.00 -49.27
CA GLU A 147 24.44 -0.72 -49.28
C GLU A 147 23.63 -1.73 -48.45
N SER A 148 23.98 -3.02 -48.51
CA SER A 148 23.36 -4.04 -47.63
C SER A 148 23.63 -3.75 -46.15
N ILE A 149 24.88 -3.42 -45.79
CA ILE A 149 25.24 -3.10 -44.39
C ILE A 149 24.52 -1.83 -43.92
N ASN A 150 24.43 -0.81 -44.77
CA ASN A 150 23.71 0.42 -44.44
C ASN A 150 22.22 0.16 -44.17
N LYS A 151 21.60 -0.75 -44.93
CA LYS A 151 20.21 -1.17 -44.70
C LYS A 151 20.05 -1.91 -43.36
N ASP A 152 20.96 -2.82 -43.03
CA ASP A 152 20.95 -3.52 -41.74
C ASP A 152 21.12 -2.54 -40.55
N ILE A 153 21.96 -1.50 -40.71
CA ILE A 153 22.12 -0.44 -39.72
C ILE A 153 20.82 0.36 -39.53
N GLU A 154 20.09 0.65 -40.61
CA GLU A 154 18.80 1.34 -40.54
C GLU A 154 17.75 0.48 -39.82
N GLU A 155 17.70 -0.82 -40.10
CA GLU A 155 16.84 -1.75 -39.39
C GLU A 155 17.18 -1.84 -37.90
N CYS A 156 18.47 -1.91 -37.56
CA CYS A 156 18.92 -1.89 -36.15
C CYS A 156 18.51 -0.59 -35.43
N ASN A 157 18.64 0.57 -36.09
CA ASN A 157 18.19 1.84 -35.52
C ASN A 157 16.67 1.86 -35.30
N ALA A 158 15.88 1.36 -36.26
CA ALA A 158 14.44 1.27 -36.13
C ALA A 158 14.02 0.38 -34.94
N ILE A 159 14.67 -0.77 -34.75
CA ILE A 159 14.42 -1.66 -33.60
C ILE A 159 14.78 -0.97 -32.28
N ILE A 160 15.92 -0.25 -32.23
CA ILE A 160 16.32 0.50 -31.04
C ILE A 160 15.30 1.59 -30.72
N GLU A 161 14.83 2.35 -31.70
CA GLU A 161 13.82 3.39 -31.52
C GLU A 161 12.50 2.81 -31.01
N GLN A 162 12.00 1.74 -31.63
CA GLN A 162 10.77 1.06 -31.18
C GLN A 162 10.89 0.53 -29.74
N PHE A 163 12.06 -0.01 -29.38
CA PHE A 163 12.31 -0.48 -28.02
C PHE A 163 12.33 0.69 -27.02
N ILE A 164 12.94 1.82 -27.37
CA ILE A 164 12.94 3.03 -26.52
C ILE A 164 11.54 3.61 -26.36
N ASP A 165 10.75 3.64 -27.43
CA ASP A 165 9.37 4.10 -27.39
C ASP A 165 8.49 3.20 -26.52
N TYR A 166 8.61 1.87 -26.68
CA TYR A 166 7.91 0.90 -25.81
C TYR A 166 8.26 1.11 -24.33
N LEU A 167 9.53 1.36 -24.03
CA LEU A 167 9.98 1.57 -22.67
C LEU A 167 9.56 2.94 -22.10
N ARG A 168 9.40 3.97 -22.94
CA ARG A 168 8.89 5.29 -22.55
C ARG A 168 7.41 5.27 -22.18
N THR A 169 6.62 4.36 -22.77
CA THR A 169 5.19 4.18 -22.46
C THR A 169 4.90 3.83 -21.00
N GLY A 170 5.92 3.42 -20.23
CA GLY A 170 5.82 3.20 -18.78
C GLY A 170 5.94 4.45 -17.90
N GLN A 171 6.27 5.62 -18.47
CA GLN A 171 6.25 6.87 -17.73
C GLN A 171 4.82 7.42 -17.67
N GLU A 172 4.34 7.73 -16.47
CA GLU A 172 2.99 8.27 -16.22
C GLU A 172 2.77 9.56 -17.03
N MET A 173 2.23 9.43 -18.24
CA MET A 173 1.54 10.55 -18.87
C MET A 173 0.24 10.75 -18.09
N PRO A 174 -0.10 12.00 -17.71
CA PRO A 174 -1.35 12.26 -17.02
C PRO A 174 -2.51 11.71 -17.86
N MET A 175 -3.35 10.89 -17.23
CA MET A 175 -4.54 10.35 -17.88
C MET A 175 -5.53 11.50 -18.12
N GLU A 176 -5.79 11.79 -19.39
CA GLU A 176 -6.74 12.81 -19.81
C GLU A 176 -8.01 12.17 -20.39
N MET A 177 -9.14 12.87 -20.28
CA MET A 177 -10.37 12.47 -20.96
C MET A 177 -10.20 12.71 -22.46
N ALA A 178 -10.13 11.63 -23.24
CA ALA A 178 -9.97 11.68 -24.69
C ALA A 178 -11.18 11.03 -25.40
N ASP A 179 -11.51 11.56 -26.58
CA ASP A 179 -12.49 10.95 -27.48
C ASP A 179 -11.84 9.77 -28.23
N LEU A 180 -12.38 8.57 -28.03
CA LEU A 180 -11.88 7.35 -28.67
C LEU A 180 -11.94 7.45 -30.20
N ASN A 181 -12.97 8.10 -30.75
CA ASN A 181 -13.13 8.25 -32.19
C ASN A 181 -12.07 9.18 -32.78
N ALA A 182 -11.66 10.22 -32.03
CA ALA A 182 -10.59 11.11 -32.44
C ALA A 182 -9.24 10.39 -32.49
N VAL A 183 -8.92 9.60 -31.45
CA VAL A 183 -7.69 8.79 -31.40
C VAL A 183 -7.66 7.75 -32.52
N LEU A 184 -8.78 7.05 -32.74
CA LEU A 184 -8.89 6.09 -33.85
C LEU A 184 -8.72 6.78 -35.22
N GLY A 185 -9.30 7.96 -35.39
CA GLY A 185 -9.15 8.75 -36.62
C GLY A 185 -7.69 9.15 -36.90
N GLU A 186 -6.94 9.55 -35.88
CA GLU A 186 -5.50 9.85 -36.02
C GLU A 186 -4.69 8.63 -36.43
N VAL A 187 -4.94 7.47 -35.83
CA VAL A 187 -4.23 6.22 -36.17
C VAL A 187 -4.56 5.77 -37.60
N VAL A 188 -5.83 5.85 -38.00
CA VAL A 188 -6.25 5.52 -39.37
C VAL A 188 -5.64 6.50 -40.38
N ALA A 189 -5.58 7.79 -40.07
CA ALA A 189 -4.92 8.79 -40.92
C ALA A 189 -3.41 8.52 -41.07
N ALA A 190 -2.75 8.01 -40.03
CA ALA A 190 -1.34 7.64 -40.08
C ALA A 190 -1.05 6.40 -40.95
N GLU A 191 -1.92 5.38 -40.90
CA GLU A 191 -1.74 4.12 -41.65
C GLU A 191 -2.29 4.16 -43.08
N SER A 192 -3.29 4.98 -43.36
CA SER A 192 -3.86 5.15 -44.72
C SER A 192 -2.90 5.81 -45.73
N GLY A 193 -1.75 6.31 -45.27
CA GLY A 193 -0.64 6.73 -46.14
C GLY A 193 0.18 5.57 -46.72
N TYR A 194 0.08 4.38 -46.12
CA TYR A 194 0.56 3.13 -46.70
C TYR A 194 -0.57 2.47 -47.50
N GLU A 195 -0.22 1.58 -48.43
CA GLU A 195 -1.03 0.98 -49.52
C GLU A 195 -2.28 0.14 -49.09
N ARG A 196 -2.95 0.49 -47.98
CA ARG A 196 -4.12 -0.17 -47.41
C ARG A 196 -5.30 0.80 -47.28
N GLU A 197 -6.38 0.46 -47.96
CA GLU A 197 -7.69 1.10 -47.79
C GLU A 197 -8.32 0.59 -46.48
N ILE A 198 -8.50 1.49 -45.50
CA ILE A 198 -9.10 1.16 -44.20
C ILE A 198 -10.55 1.65 -44.23
N ASP A 199 -11.50 0.71 -44.20
CA ASP A 199 -12.91 1.03 -44.04
C ASP A 199 -13.17 1.51 -42.61
N THR A 200 -13.72 2.72 -42.49
CA THR A 200 -14.00 3.39 -41.22
C THR A 200 -15.50 3.43 -40.91
N ASP A 201 -16.35 2.89 -41.78
CA ASP A 201 -17.79 2.88 -41.58
C ASP A 201 -18.14 1.79 -40.57
N LEU A 202 -18.46 2.19 -39.34
CA LEU A 202 -18.96 1.28 -38.32
C LEU A 202 -20.37 0.84 -38.74
N PRO A 203 -20.64 -0.47 -38.90
CA PRO A 203 -21.99 -0.94 -39.21
C PRO A 203 -22.93 -0.47 -38.11
N GLY A 204 -23.91 0.34 -38.50
CA GLY A 204 -24.59 1.31 -37.65
C GLY A 204 -25.19 0.78 -36.35
N ARG A 205 -25.31 1.72 -35.41
CA ARG A 205 -26.22 1.64 -34.27
C ARG A 205 -26.92 2.98 -34.06
#